data_AF-A0A8J6TKS3-F1
#
_entry.id   AF-A0A8J6TKS3-F1
#
_cell.length_a   1.000
_cell.length_b   1.000
_cell.length_c   1.000
_cell.angle_alpha   90.00
_cell.angle_beta   90.00
_cell.angle_gamma   90.00
#
_symmetry.space_group_name_H-M   'P 1'
#
loop_
_entity.id
_entity.type
_entity.pdbx_description
1 polymer ?
#
loop_
_entity_poly.entity_id
_entity_poly.type
_entity_poly.pdbx_seq_one_letter_code
_entity_poly.pdbx_strand_id
1 'polypeptide(L)'
;MKCALCNGRLINKFESIEFNSKSIGKMLVPELKFTECQDCKDKIFTPEEFDKAIDFIDKKEKEAISNLPIKDFITANEAAEMLGITKQAFSKNYKIKRGLIYSVKIGGKKYYHKKSVELFKEKNNGKFLISRQELYINYGEEIVRKVQKTIYTKTLIVGTPKTSDISIESNVPSSGWRFLHQTGKKGLKNAYH
;
A
#
# COMPACT_ATOMS: atom_id res chain seq x y z
N MET A 1 -5.45 20.85 -32.68
CA MET A 1 -4.22 20.06 -32.95
C MET A 1 -4.62 18.69 -33.47
N LYS A 2 -3.88 18.11 -34.43
CA LYS A 2 -4.15 16.76 -34.97
C LYS A 2 -3.23 15.74 -34.32
N CYS A 3 -3.71 14.51 -34.15
CA CYS A 3 -2.90 13.40 -33.65
C CYS A 3 -1.82 13.01 -34.67
N ALA A 4 -0.59 12.82 -34.22
CA ALA A 4 0.53 12.44 -35.10
C ALA A 4 0.40 11.01 -35.67
N LEU A 5 -0.35 10.13 -34.99
CA LEU A 5 -0.51 8.72 -35.40
C LEU A 5 -1.63 8.52 -36.42
N CYS A 6 -2.78 9.18 -36.24
CA CYS A 6 -3.99 8.93 -37.04
C CYS A 6 -4.61 10.19 -37.66
N ASN A 7 -3.99 11.37 -37.50
CA ASN A 7 -4.55 12.68 -37.90
C ASN A 7 -5.88 13.07 -37.23
N GLY A 8 -6.34 12.30 -36.24
CA GLY A 8 -7.57 12.52 -35.50
C GLY A 8 -7.58 13.79 -34.64
N ARG A 9 -8.76 14.16 -34.15
CA ARG A 9 -8.94 15.35 -33.30
C ARG A 9 -8.45 15.09 -31.86
N LEU A 10 -7.63 16.00 -31.33
CA LEU A 10 -7.16 15.97 -29.94
C LEU A 10 -8.09 16.79 -29.02
N ILE A 11 -8.39 16.26 -27.82
CA ILE A 11 -9.12 16.96 -26.75
C ILE A 11 -8.22 17.06 -25.51
N ASN A 12 -8.20 18.23 -24.88
CA ASN A 12 -7.58 18.43 -23.57
C ASN A 12 -8.45 17.80 -22.47
N LYS A 13 -7.87 16.95 -21.63
CA LYS A 13 -8.51 16.33 -20.48
C LYS A 13 -7.74 16.62 -19.20
N PHE A 14 -8.47 16.55 -18.09
CA PHE A 14 -7.94 16.66 -16.73
C PHE A 14 -8.61 15.57 -15.89
N GLU A 15 -7.91 14.47 -15.65
CA GLU A 15 -8.43 13.30 -14.94
C GLU A 15 -7.30 12.55 -14.22
N SER A 16 -7.67 11.57 -13.40
CA SER A 16 -6.71 10.65 -12.79
C SER A 16 -6.33 9.55 -13.78
N ILE A 17 -5.03 9.23 -13.89
CA ILE A 17 -4.53 8.21 -14.81
C ILE A 17 -3.84 7.07 -14.06
N GLU A 18 -4.07 5.84 -14.52
CA GLU A 18 -3.37 4.65 -14.02
C GLU A 18 -1.94 4.60 -14.55
N PHE A 19 -0.98 4.55 -13.64
CA PHE A 19 0.44 4.29 -13.90
C PHE A 19 0.85 2.97 -13.25
N ASN A 20 1.86 2.32 -13.84
CA ASN A 20 2.44 1.09 -13.31
C ASN A 20 3.79 1.36 -12.64
N SER A 21 3.79 1.39 -11.30
CA SER A 21 5.01 1.43 -10.50
C SER A 21 5.64 0.03 -10.42
N LYS A 22 6.98 -0.02 -10.49
CA LYS A 22 7.73 -1.29 -10.34
C LYS A 22 7.67 -1.83 -8.92
N SER A 23 7.43 -0.96 -7.94
CA SER A 23 7.45 -1.29 -6.51
C SER A 23 6.04 -1.46 -5.94
N ILE A 24 5.07 -0.67 -6.39
CA ILE A 24 3.69 -0.68 -5.86
C ILE A 24 2.71 -1.39 -6.81
N GLY A 25 3.03 -1.44 -8.10
CA GLY A 25 2.14 -1.93 -9.15
C GLY A 25 1.26 -0.81 -9.69
N LYS A 26 0.03 -1.15 -10.07
CA LYS A 26 -0.93 -0.19 -10.62
C LYS A 26 -1.37 0.82 -9.56
N MET A 27 -1.28 2.10 -9.89
CA MET A 27 -1.70 3.21 -9.03
C MET A 27 -2.32 4.35 -9.84
N LEU A 28 -3.27 5.05 -9.24
CA LEU A 28 -3.88 6.23 -9.84
C LEU A 28 -3.10 7.48 -9.44
N VAL A 29 -2.60 8.20 -10.45
CA VAL A 29 -2.01 9.52 -10.28
C VAL A 29 -3.11 10.55 -10.51
N PRO A 30 -3.45 11.37 -9.51
CA PRO A 30 -4.54 12.34 -9.62
C PRO A 30 -4.14 13.55 -10.45
N GLU A 31 -5.14 14.25 -10.98
CA GLU A 31 -5.02 15.64 -11.47
C GLU A 31 -3.96 15.86 -12.56
N LEU A 32 -3.91 14.98 -13.56
CA LEU A 32 -2.99 15.15 -14.69
C LEU A 32 -3.69 15.81 -15.88
N LYS A 33 -3.02 16.79 -16.48
CA LYS A 33 -3.43 17.39 -17.76
C LYS A 33 -2.77 16.65 -18.92
N PHE A 34 -3.58 16.25 -19.90
CA PHE A 34 -3.08 15.60 -21.11
C PHE A 34 -4.03 15.85 -22.29
N THR A 35 -3.53 15.54 -23.49
CA THR A 35 -4.35 15.53 -24.70
C THR A 35 -4.64 14.09 -25.11
N GLU A 36 -5.91 13.78 -25.39
CA GLU A 36 -6.33 12.46 -25.88
C GLU A 36 -6.87 12.57 -27.30
N CYS A 37 -6.45 11.66 -28.17
CA CYS A 37 -7.04 11.55 -29.50
C CYS A 37 -8.42 10.88 -29.44
N GLN A 38 -9.42 11.49 -30.07
CA GLN A 38 -10.78 10.93 -30.15
C GLN A 38 -10.82 9.57 -30.86
N ASP A 39 -9.96 9.37 -31.86
CA ASP A 39 -10.02 8.23 -32.77
C ASP A 39 -9.18 7.05 -32.26
N CYS A 40 -7.89 7.27 -31.96
CA CYS A 40 -6.99 6.19 -31.53
C CYS A 40 -6.80 6.08 -30.01
N LYS A 41 -7.36 7.01 -29.22
CA LYS A 41 -7.22 7.08 -27.75
C LYS A 41 -5.78 7.25 -27.22
N ASP A 42 -4.85 7.64 -28.08
CA ASP A 42 -3.48 7.94 -27.65
C ASP A 42 -3.46 9.15 -26.71
N LYS A 43 -2.63 9.07 -25.66
CA LYS A 43 -2.53 10.07 -24.59
C LYS A 43 -1.17 10.76 -24.66
N ILE A 44 -1.19 12.07 -24.88
CA ILE A 44 0.01 12.89 -25.00
C ILE A 44 0.08 13.83 -23.80
N PHE A 45 1.16 13.69 -23.02
CA PHE A 45 1.46 14.53 -21.86
C PHE A 45 2.47 15.61 -22.23
N THR A 46 2.37 16.78 -21.58
CA THR A 46 3.49 17.71 -21.58
C THR A 46 4.61 17.17 -20.68
N PRO A 47 5.88 17.56 -20.91
CA PRO A 47 6.99 17.16 -20.04
C PRO A 47 6.70 17.45 -18.56
N GLU A 48 6.16 18.64 -18.26
CA GLU A 48 5.82 19.06 -16.89
C GLU A 48 4.79 18.14 -16.21
N GLU A 49 3.75 17.71 -16.93
CA GLU A 49 2.72 16.83 -16.38
C GLU A 49 3.24 15.39 -16.22
N PHE A 50 4.15 14.97 -17.10
CA PHE A 50 4.82 13.67 -16.95
C PHE A 50 5.76 13.66 -15.74
N ASP A 51 6.53 14.73 -15.52
CA ASP A 51 7.41 14.88 -14.36
C ASP A 51 6.61 14.87 -13.05
N LYS A 52 5.45 15.56 -12.99
CA LYS A 52 4.52 15.48 -11.84
C LYS A 52 4.08 14.06 -11.55
N ALA A 53 3.80 13.27 -12.58
CA ALA A 53 3.41 11.88 -12.41
C ALA A 53 4.56 11.04 -11.84
N ILE A 54 5.78 11.22 -12.35
CA ILE A 54 6.98 10.55 -11.83
C ILE A 54 7.21 10.92 -10.37
N ASP A 55 7.18 12.21 -10.02
CA ASP A 55 7.40 12.67 -8.64
C ASP A 55 6.36 12.11 -7.67
N PHE A 56 5.09 12.04 -8.10
CA PHE A 56 4.02 11.43 -7.32
C PHE A 56 4.28 9.94 -7.07
N ILE A 57 4.67 9.19 -8.12
CA ILE A 57 5.00 7.77 -8.02
C ILE A 57 6.19 7.58 -7.08
N ASP A 58 7.28 8.33 -7.28
CA ASP A 58 8.49 8.25 -6.47
C ASP A 58 8.23 8.56 -5.00
N LYS A 59 7.37 9.54 -4.72
CA LYS A 59 6.93 9.85 -3.36
C LYS A 59 6.18 8.68 -2.74
N LYS A 60 5.22 8.11 -3.48
CA LYS A 60 4.44 6.95 -3.00
C LYS A 60 5.31 5.71 -2.81
N GLU A 61 6.28 5.46 -3.69
CA GLU A 61 7.25 4.38 -3.54
C GLU A 61 8.08 4.57 -2.26
N LYS A 62 8.59 5.78 -2.00
CA LYS A 62 9.34 6.09 -0.77
C LYS A 62 8.47 5.89 0.48
N GLU A 63 7.23 6.36 0.46
CA GLU A 63 6.27 6.16 1.56
C GLU A 63 6.03 4.66 1.81
N ALA A 64 5.76 3.88 0.76
CA ALA A 64 5.53 2.44 0.86
C ALA A 64 6.76 1.70 1.42
N ILE A 65 7.96 2.02 0.94
CA ILE A 65 9.21 1.44 1.43
C ILE A 65 9.45 1.82 2.90
N SER A 66 9.15 3.06 3.30
CA SER A 66 9.32 3.51 4.69
C SER A 66 8.37 2.86 5.68
N ASN A 67 7.22 2.34 5.20
CA ASN A 67 6.23 1.64 6.02
C ASN A 67 6.53 0.15 6.21
N LEU A 68 7.56 -0.39 5.54
CA LEU A 68 8.01 -1.75 5.76
C LEU A 68 8.52 -1.93 7.21
N PRO A 69 8.45 -3.14 7.78
CA PRO A 69 8.86 -3.37 9.17
C PRO A 69 10.32 -2.97 9.42
N ILE A 70 10.56 -2.13 10.42
CA ILE A 70 11.90 -1.61 10.75
C ILE A 70 12.90 -2.75 11.03
N LYS A 71 12.43 -3.85 11.61
CA LYS A 71 13.24 -5.05 11.91
C LYS A 71 13.85 -5.71 10.67
N ASP A 72 13.27 -5.46 9.49
CA ASP A 72 13.74 -6.05 8.23
C ASP A 72 14.75 -5.13 7.51
N PHE A 73 15.13 -4.01 8.13
CA PHE A 73 16.16 -3.11 7.62
C PHE A 73 17.52 -3.38 8.25
N ILE A 74 18.52 -3.52 7.39
CA ILE A 74 19.91 -3.78 7.74
C ILE A 74 20.81 -2.62 7.30
N THR A 75 21.97 -2.52 7.94
CA THR A 75 22.99 -1.53 7.63
C THR A 75 23.68 -1.82 6.29
N ALA A 76 24.39 -0.82 5.76
CA ALA A 76 25.20 -1.01 4.55
C ALA A 76 26.31 -2.06 4.72
N ASN A 77 26.77 -2.30 5.96
CA ASN A 77 27.81 -3.29 6.23
C ASN A 77 27.24 -4.72 6.13
N GLU A 78 26.13 -4.97 6.83
CA GLU A 78 25.42 -6.26 6.75
C GLU A 78 24.95 -6.57 5.33
N ALA A 79 24.46 -5.56 4.59
CA ALA A 79 24.08 -5.75 3.20
C ALA A 79 25.28 -6.12 2.30
N ALA A 80 26.46 -5.54 2.56
CA ALA A 80 27.68 -5.88 1.82
C ALA A 80 28.15 -7.31 2.13
N GLU A 81 28.09 -7.71 3.40
CA GLU A 81 28.38 -9.07 3.86
C GLU A 81 27.45 -10.11 3.21
N MET A 82 26.14 -9.84 3.16
CA MET A 82 25.17 -10.70 2.48
C MET A 82 25.48 -10.91 1.00
N LEU A 83 25.97 -9.86 0.33
CA LEU A 83 26.37 -9.91 -1.08
C LEU A 83 27.78 -10.49 -1.30
N GLY A 84 28.55 -10.74 -0.24
CA GLY A 84 29.93 -11.23 -0.34
C GLY A 84 30.89 -10.21 -0.95
N ILE A 85 30.65 -8.91 -0.75
CA ILE A 85 31.49 -7.83 -1.28
C ILE A 85 31.95 -6.90 -0.16
N THR A 86 33.03 -6.16 -0.40
CA THR A 86 33.48 -5.15 0.57
C THR A 86 32.48 -3.99 0.66
N LYS A 87 32.40 -3.33 1.82
CA LYS A 87 31.60 -2.11 2.03
C LYS A 87 31.91 -1.01 0.99
N GLN A 88 33.17 -0.90 0.58
CA GLN A 88 33.59 0.06 -0.46
C GLN A 88 33.02 -0.31 -1.83
N ALA A 89 33.07 -1.60 -2.21
CA ALA A 89 32.47 -2.09 -3.44
C ALA A 89 30.95 -1.90 -3.44
N PHE A 90 30.28 -2.18 -2.32
CA PHE A 90 28.85 -1.93 -2.13
C PHE A 90 28.48 -0.46 -2.37
N SER A 91 29.23 0.47 -1.77
CA SER A 91 29.02 1.91 -1.93
C SER A 91 29.28 2.41 -3.37
N LYS A 92 30.24 1.81 -4.07
CA LYS A 92 30.59 2.17 -5.46
C LYS A 92 29.70 1.50 -6.52
N ASN A 93 28.95 0.44 -6.16
CA ASN A 93 28.14 -0.33 -7.11
C ASN A 93 27.04 0.53 -7.77
N TYR A 94 27.13 0.68 -9.10
CA TYR A 94 26.20 1.53 -9.86
C TYR A 94 24.75 1.05 -9.81
N LYS A 95 24.51 -0.26 -9.71
CA LYS A 95 23.17 -0.86 -9.65
C LYS A 95 22.48 -0.52 -8.34
N ILE A 96 23.23 -0.56 -7.24
CA ILE A 96 22.76 -0.18 -5.91
C ILE A 96 22.46 1.32 -5.86
N LYS A 97 23.33 2.15 -6.47
CA LYS A 97 23.09 3.61 -6.60
C LYS A 97 21.84 3.94 -7.42
N ARG A 98 21.52 3.14 -8.45
CA ARG A 98 20.28 3.24 -9.25
C ARG A 98 19.02 2.78 -8.51
N GLY A 99 19.12 2.37 -7.23
CA GLY A 99 17.96 2.01 -6.44
C GLY A 99 17.38 0.64 -6.79
N LEU A 100 18.21 -0.32 -7.27
CA LEU A 100 17.77 -1.70 -7.43
C LEU A 100 17.60 -2.46 -6.11
N ILE A 101 17.96 -1.84 -4.98
CA ILE A 101 17.71 -2.35 -3.63
C ILE A 101 16.88 -1.28 -2.89
N TYR A 102 15.81 -1.71 -2.22
CA TYR A 102 15.02 -0.83 -1.37
C TYR A 102 15.83 -0.32 -0.19
N SER A 103 15.73 0.98 0.05
CA SER A 103 16.48 1.64 1.11
C SER A 103 15.71 2.81 1.69
N VAL A 104 15.93 3.07 2.97
CA VAL A 104 15.34 4.17 3.73
C VAL A 104 16.43 4.96 4.43
N LYS A 105 16.15 6.22 4.77
CA LYS A 105 17.01 7.03 5.65
C LYS A 105 16.35 7.14 7.02
N ILE A 106 17.01 6.63 8.05
CA ILE A 106 16.58 6.72 9.46
C ILE A 106 17.70 7.41 10.23
N GLY A 107 17.41 8.56 10.86
CA GLY A 107 18.42 9.33 11.59
C GLY A 107 19.62 9.76 10.72
N GLY A 108 19.38 10.13 9.46
CA GLY A 108 20.43 10.50 8.50
C GLY A 108 21.26 9.34 7.95
N LYS A 109 21.12 8.13 8.50
CA LYS A 109 21.81 6.92 8.05
C LYS A 109 20.94 6.14 7.07
N LYS A 110 21.57 5.53 6.06
CA LYS A 110 20.89 4.74 5.03
C LYS A 110 20.85 3.26 5.45
N TYR A 111 19.65 2.69 5.43
CA TYR A 111 19.38 1.28 5.71
C TYR A 111 18.78 0.62 4.47
N TYR A 112 18.92 -0.69 4.36
CA TYR A 112 18.52 -1.50 3.20
C TYR A 112 17.57 -2.59 3.64
N HIS A 113 16.55 -2.88 2.84
CA HIS A 113 15.59 -3.93 3.17
C HIS A 113 16.22 -5.31 2.92
N LYS A 114 16.24 -6.19 3.93
CA LYS A 114 16.93 -7.50 3.90
C LYS A 114 16.52 -8.37 2.71
N LYS A 115 15.21 -8.60 2.53
CA LYS A 115 14.66 -9.37 1.39
C LYS A 115 15.02 -8.76 0.03
N SER A 116 15.16 -7.44 -0.04
CA SER A 116 15.56 -6.75 -1.27
C SER A 116 17.03 -7.05 -1.61
N VAL A 117 17.89 -7.12 -0.60
CA VAL A 117 19.30 -7.51 -0.77
C VAL A 117 19.42 -8.97 -1.21
N GLU A 118 18.63 -9.87 -0.64
CA GLU A 118 18.57 -11.29 -1.03
C GLU A 118 18.16 -11.45 -2.49
N LEU A 119 17.06 -10.80 -2.90
CA LEU A 119 16.60 -10.81 -4.29
C LEU A 119 17.63 -10.19 -5.25
N PHE A 120 18.35 -9.15 -4.81
CA PHE A 120 19.43 -8.58 -5.60
C PHE A 120 20.60 -9.55 -5.78
N LYS A 121 20.92 -10.36 -4.77
CA LYS A 121 21.93 -11.41 -4.88
C LYS A 121 21.55 -12.47 -5.91
N GLU A 122 20.28 -12.90 -5.91
CA GLU A 122 19.78 -13.97 -6.78
C GLU A 122 19.54 -13.51 -8.22
N LYS A 123 18.86 -12.36 -8.38
CA LYS A 123 18.31 -11.91 -9.67
C LYS A 123 19.00 -10.67 -10.20
N ASN A 124 19.96 -10.12 -9.46
CA ASN A 124 20.59 -8.84 -9.77
C ASN A 124 19.56 -7.69 -9.92
N ASN A 125 18.42 -7.85 -9.26
CA ASN A 125 17.34 -6.87 -9.08
C ASN A 125 16.62 -7.17 -7.75
N GLY A 126 16.74 -6.25 -6.79
CA GLY A 126 16.15 -6.38 -5.46
C GLY A 126 14.75 -5.79 -5.34
N LYS A 127 14.18 -5.24 -6.41
CA LYS A 127 12.80 -4.71 -6.39
C LYS A 127 11.80 -5.86 -6.39
N PHE A 128 10.78 -5.74 -5.54
CA PHE A 128 9.64 -6.66 -5.48
C PHE A 128 8.37 -5.87 -5.21
N LEU A 129 7.23 -6.40 -5.64
CA LEU A 129 5.95 -5.75 -5.42
C LEU A 129 5.66 -5.67 -3.91
N ILE A 130 5.59 -4.47 -3.36
CA ILE A 130 5.17 -4.18 -1.98
C ILE A 130 3.65 -4.35 -1.98
N SER A 131 3.18 -5.55 -1.63
CA SER A 131 1.76 -5.85 -1.66
C SER A 131 1.00 -5.02 -0.62
N ARG A 132 -0.24 -4.63 -0.93
CA ARG A 132 -1.08 -3.82 -0.04
C ARG A 132 -1.28 -4.47 1.34
N GLN A 133 -1.18 -5.79 1.44
CA GLN A 133 -1.35 -6.55 2.69
C GLN A 133 -0.20 -6.30 3.68
N GLU A 134 1.04 -6.13 3.21
CA GLU A 134 2.19 -5.83 4.08
C GLU A 134 2.07 -4.46 4.75
N LEU A 135 1.33 -3.52 4.15
CA LEU A 135 1.04 -2.20 4.72
C LEU A 135 0.01 -2.27 5.87
N TYR A 136 -0.96 -3.18 5.82
CA TYR A 136 -2.03 -3.26 6.84
C TYR A 136 -1.62 -3.98 8.12
N ILE A 137 -0.65 -4.90 8.07
CA ILE A 137 -0.17 -5.63 9.26
C ILE A 137 0.41 -4.65 10.29
N ASN A 138 1.10 -3.59 9.84
CA ASN A 138 1.66 -2.56 10.71
C ASN A 138 0.59 -1.63 11.33
N TYR A 139 -0.49 -1.30 10.60
CA TYR A 139 -1.57 -0.46 11.13
C TYR A 139 -2.52 -1.22 12.07
N GLY A 140 -2.72 -2.52 11.83
CA GLY A 140 -3.61 -3.36 12.64
C GLY A 140 -3.17 -3.42 14.10
N GLU A 141 -1.87 -3.61 14.37
CA GLU A 141 -1.35 -3.66 15.74
C GLU A 141 -1.46 -2.33 16.48
N GLU A 142 -1.28 -1.20 15.77
CA GLU A 142 -1.35 0.12 16.38
C GLU A 142 -2.81 0.54 16.69
N ILE A 143 -3.76 0.18 15.82
CA ILE A 143 -5.19 0.37 16.05
C ILE A 143 -5.67 -0.52 17.20
N VAL A 144 -5.27 -1.80 17.22
CA VAL A 144 -5.62 -2.72 18.32
C VAL A 144 -5.07 -2.22 19.66
N ARG A 145 -3.82 -1.72 19.70
CA ARG A 145 -3.26 -1.11 20.92
C ARG A 145 -3.99 0.16 21.35
N LYS A 146 -4.37 1.03 20.41
CA LYS A 146 -5.14 2.25 20.72
C LYS A 146 -6.52 1.91 21.28
N VAL A 147 -7.24 0.97 20.65
CA VAL A 147 -8.56 0.51 21.12
C VAL A 147 -8.47 -0.17 22.49
N GLN A 148 -7.49 -1.05 22.73
CA GLN A 148 -7.30 -1.67 24.04
C GLN A 148 -7.01 -0.62 25.13
N LYS A 149 -6.18 0.38 24.85
CA LYS A 149 -5.86 1.44 25.81
C LYS A 149 -7.10 2.28 26.18
N THR A 150 -7.99 2.55 25.23
CA THR A 150 -9.25 3.27 25.49
C THR A 150 -10.25 2.43 26.30
N ILE A 151 -10.27 1.11 26.12
CA ILE A 151 -11.14 0.23 26.91
C ILE A 151 -10.69 0.21 28.38
N TYR A 152 -9.39 0.06 28.66
CA TYR A 152 -8.88 -0.01 30.04
C TYR A 152 -9.04 1.30 30.84
N THR A 153 -8.89 2.47 30.21
CA THR A 153 -9.11 3.75 30.92
C THR A 153 -10.59 4.02 31.19
N LYS A 154 -11.50 3.49 30.37
CA LYS A 154 -12.95 3.65 30.61
C LYS A 154 -13.44 2.80 31.79
N THR A 155 -12.83 1.64 32.03
CA THR A 155 -13.21 0.76 33.17
C THR A 155 -12.77 1.31 34.52
N LEU A 156 -11.71 2.12 34.59
CA LEU A 156 -11.22 2.70 35.86
C LEU A 156 -11.95 3.97 36.31
N ILE A 157 -12.80 4.55 35.45
CA ILE A 157 -13.57 5.78 35.76
C ILE A 157 -15.02 5.46 36.14
N VAL A 158 -15.51 4.25 35.90
CA VAL A 158 -16.79 3.80 36.44
C VAL A 158 -16.58 3.43 37.91
N GLY A 159 -16.69 4.45 38.77
CA GLY A 159 -16.82 4.27 40.20
C GLY A 159 -17.86 3.19 40.50
N THR A 160 -17.54 2.36 41.48
CA THR A 160 -18.45 1.35 42.01
C THR A 160 -19.83 1.97 42.23
N PRO A 161 -20.90 1.46 41.57
CA PRO A 161 -22.24 1.93 41.85
C PRO A 161 -22.52 1.62 43.33
N LYS A 162 -22.80 2.67 44.11
CA LYS A 162 -23.37 2.51 45.44
C LYS A 162 -24.70 1.78 45.27
N THR A 163 -24.75 0.56 45.80
CA THR A 163 -25.96 -0.21 46.06
C THR A 163 -26.96 0.68 46.78
N SER A 164 -27.97 1.13 46.04
CA SER A 164 -29.23 1.58 46.60
C SER A 164 -30.33 0.89 45.82
N ASP A 165 -31.28 0.39 46.58
CA ASP A 165 -32.24 -0.64 46.22
C ASP A 165 -33.07 -0.27 45.00
N ILE A 166 -32.99 -1.11 43.97
CA ILE A 166 -33.88 -1.05 42.81
C ILE A 166 -34.65 -2.37 42.80
N SER A 167 -35.86 -2.31 43.34
CA SER A 167 -36.90 -3.33 43.17
C SER A 167 -37.30 -3.39 41.70
N ILE A 168 -37.04 -4.56 41.09
CA ILE A 168 -37.33 -4.85 39.69
C ILE A 168 -38.77 -5.36 39.59
N GLU A 169 -39.67 -4.56 39.03
CA GLU A 169 -40.96 -5.03 38.52
C GLU A 169 -40.76 -5.63 37.12
N SER A 170 -40.98 -6.93 37.02
CA SER A 170 -40.91 -7.69 35.78
C SER A 170 -42.18 -7.52 34.95
N ASN A 171 -42.15 -6.65 33.95
CA ASN A 171 -43.12 -6.66 32.86
C ASN A 171 -42.47 -7.28 31.61
N VAL A 172 -42.81 -8.55 31.36
CA VAL A 172 -42.39 -9.30 30.17
C VAL A 172 -43.56 -9.30 29.17
N PRO A 173 -43.47 -8.62 28.01
CA PRO A 173 -44.40 -8.84 26.92
C PRO A 173 -43.92 -10.05 26.10
N SER A 174 -44.73 -11.10 26.13
CA SER A 174 -44.63 -12.25 25.24
C SER A 174 -45.04 -11.85 23.82
N SER A 175 -44.08 -11.64 22.92
CA SER A 175 -44.36 -11.59 21.48
C SER A 175 -43.33 -12.41 20.71
N GLY A 176 -43.85 -13.49 20.12
CA GLY A 176 -43.10 -14.56 19.51
C GLY A 176 -42.33 -14.16 18.25
N TRP A 177 -41.13 -14.70 18.14
CA TRP A 177 -40.31 -14.64 16.95
C TRP A 177 -40.56 -15.88 16.10
N ARG A 178 -41.24 -15.72 14.95
CA ARG A 178 -41.29 -16.74 13.89
C ARG A 178 -39.96 -16.71 13.13
N PHE A 179 -39.19 -17.80 13.24
CA PHE A 179 -38.06 -18.09 12.37
C PHE A 179 -38.59 -18.55 10.99
N LEU A 180 -38.28 -17.79 9.95
CA LEU A 180 -38.45 -18.20 8.56
C LEU A 180 -37.06 -18.62 8.02
N HIS A 181 -36.81 -19.93 8.01
CA HIS A 181 -35.69 -20.51 7.28
C HIS A 181 -35.99 -20.48 5.78
N GLN A 182 -35.23 -19.72 5.00
CA GLN A 182 -35.12 -19.91 3.55
C GLN A 182 -33.77 -20.56 3.22
N THR A 183 -33.83 -21.85 2.91
CA THR A 183 -32.72 -22.61 2.33
C THR A 183 -32.69 -22.40 0.81
N GLY A 184 -31.80 -21.54 0.34
CA GLY A 184 -31.52 -21.36 -1.09
C GLY A 184 -30.38 -22.28 -1.57
N LYS A 185 -30.72 -23.46 -2.09
CA LYS A 185 -29.82 -24.26 -2.94
C LYS A 185 -29.68 -23.56 -4.30
N LYS A 186 -28.47 -23.18 -4.70
CA LYS A 186 -28.13 -22.95 -6.12
C LYS A 186 -26.92 -23.78 -6.49
N GLY A 187 -27.16 -24.83 -7.25
CA GLY A 187 -26.13 -25.58 -7.96
C GLY A 187 -25.65 -24.79 -9.16
N LEU A 188 -24.35 -24.80 -9.39
CA LEU A 188 -23.73 -24.39 -10.65
C LEU A 188 -23.03 -25.60 -11.23
N LYS A 189 -23.54 -26.01 -12.38
CA LYS A 189 -23.04 -27.11 -13.21
C LYS A 189 -21.79 -26.64 -13.96
N ASN A 190 -20.84 -27.57 -14.07
CA ASN A 190 -19.72 -27.56 -14.99
C ASN A 190 -20.16 -27.36 -16.44
N ALA A 191 -19.34 -26.67 -17.23
CA ALA A 191 -19.22 -26.89 -18.65
C ALA A 191 -17.75 -26.68 -19.07
N TYR A 192 -17.09 -27.79 -19.38
CA TYR A 192 -15.90 -27.86 -20.19
C TYR A 192 -16.27 -27.55 -21.65
N HIS A 193 -15.47 -26.75 -22.33
CA HIS A 193 -15.17 -26.87 -23.77
C HIS A 193 -13.88 -26.12 -24.09
#